data_AF-A0A4Y8VNC0-F1
#
_entry.id   AF-A0A4Y8VNC0-F1
#
_cell.length_a   1.000
_cell.length_b   1.000
_cell.length_c   1.000
_cell.angle_alpha   90.00
_cell.angle_beta   90.00
_cell.angle_gamma   90.00
#
_symmetry.space_group_name_H-M   'P 1'
#
loop_
_entity.id
_entity.type
_entity.pdbx_description
1 polymer ?
#
loop_
_entity_poly.entity_id
_entity_poly.type
_entity_poly.pdbx_seq_one_letter_code
_entity_poly.pdbx_strand_id
1 'polypeptide(L)'
;MPTLEERIYDGNRARECLENEQFNWAFDSIKQELTNAWQASPARDVEGREKIFLTLQLLTKLKAALTSSLETGQLAEVERIYQQSLFERAKESLRL
;
A
#
# COMPACT_ATOMS: atom_id res chain seq x y z
N MET A 1 15.15 10.11 -7.06
CA MET A 1 14.55 9.53 -5.85
C MET A 1 13.55 10.54 -5.32
N PRO A 2 12.36 10.13 -4.87
CA PRO A 2 11.36 11.06 -4.34
C PRO A 2 11.90 11.78 -3.08
N THR A 3 11.41 12.99 -2.84
CA THR A 3 11.77 13.77 -1.64
C THR A 3 11.21 13.12 -0.37
N LEU A 4 11.58 13.67 0.79
CA LEU A 4 11.01 13.22 2.06
C LEU A 4 9.50 13.53 2.12
N GLU A 5 9.13 14.73 1.69
CA GLU A 5 7.76 15.24 1.68
C GLU A 5 6.88 14.46 0.70
N GLU A 6 7.39 14.13 -0.49
CA GLU A 6 6.68 13.31 -1.48
C GLU A 6 6.36 11.93 -0.92
N ARG A 7 7.34 11.27 -0.26
CA ARG A 7 7.12 9.96 0.37
C ARG A 7 6.08 10.00 1.48
N ILE A 8 6.09 11.04 2.31
CA ILE A 8 5.09 11.23 3.37
C ILE A 8 3.71 11.44 2.74
N TYR A 9 3.62 12.28 1.71
CA TYR A 9 2.38 12.55 0.99
C TYR A 9 1.81 11.27 0.36
N ASP A 10 2.62 10.52 -0.39
CA ASP A 10 2.20 9.28 -1.04
C ASP A 10 1.76 8.22 -0.02
N GLY A 11 2.46 8.11 1.11
CA GLY A 11 2.05 7.23 2.20
C GLY A 11 0.73 7.64 2.85
N ASN A 12 0.46 8.94 2.99
CA ASN A 12 -0.82 9.43 3.49
C ASN A 12 -1.96 9.13 2.52
N ARG A 13 -1.75 9.32 1.21
CA ARG A 13 -2.73 8.97 0.17
C ARG A 13 -2.98 7.46 0.11
N ALA A 14 -1.92 6.65 0.28
CA ALA A 14 -2.07 5.20 0.37
C ALA A 14 -2.88 4.78 1.62
N ARG A 15 -2.67 5.45 2.76
CA ARG A 15 -3.49 5.25 3.97
C ARG A 15 -4.96 5.51 3.71
N GLU A 16 -5.28 6.64 3.06
CA GLU A 16 -6.66 6.98 2.72
C GLU A 16 -7.33 5.87 1.91
N CYS A 17 -6.65 5.26 0.94
CA CYS A 17 -7.19 4.12 0.21
C CYS A 17 -7.36 2.87 1.10
N LEU A 18 -6.35 2.53 1.90
CA LEU A 18 -6.32 1.29 2.70
C LEU A 18 -7.30 1.33 3.89
N GLU A 19 -7.62 2.50 4.42
CA GLU A 19 -8.58 2.70 5.51
C GLU A 19 -9.98 3.01 4.99
N ASN A 20 -10.15 3.28 3.70
CA ASN A 20 -11.46 3.53 3.11
C ASN A 20 -12.30 2.25 3.06
N GLU A 21 -13.46 2.30 3.70
CA GLU A 21 -14.39 1.16 3.78
C GLU A 21 -14.92 0.72 2.40
N GLN A 22 -15.23 1.68 1.52
CA GLN A 22 -15.75 1.40 0.18
C GLN A 22 -14.69 0.76 -0.71
N PHE A 23 -13.43 1.19 -0.59
CA PHE A 23 -12.30 0.57 -1.28
C PHE A 23 -12.09 -0.86 -0.82
N ASN A 24 -12.07 -1.10 0.49
CA ASN A 24 -11.91 -2.45 1.03
C ASN A 24 -13.06 -3.37 0.63
N TRP A 25 -14.31 -2.88 0.71
CA TRP A 25 -15.48 -3.61 0.23
C TRP A 25 -15.35 -3.99 -1.25
N ALA A 26 -14.98 -3.05 -2.11
CA ALA A 26 -14.83 -3.31 -3.54
C ALA A 26 -13.71 -4.31 -3.81
N PHE A 27 -12.56 -4.15 -3.14
CA PHE A 27 -11.42 -5.06 -3.24
C PHE A 27 -11.82 -6.49 -2.85
N ASP A 28 -12.45 -6.66 -1.70
CA ASP A 28 -12.84 -7.98 -1.17
C ASP A 28 -13.95 -8.61 -2.01
N SER A 29 -14.89 -7.81 -2.51
CA SER A 29 -15.95 -8.28 -3.42
C SER A 29 -15.38 -8.84 -4.72
N ILE A 30 -14.47 -8.11 -5.37
CA ILE A 30 -13.80 -8.58 -6.61
C ILE A 30 -12.94 -9.81 -6.32
N LYS A 31 -12.21 -9.82 -5.20
CA LYS A 31 -11.40 -10.98 -4.78
C LYS A 31 -12.26 -12.23 -4.60
N GLN A 32 -13.41 -12.09 -3.96
CA GLN A 32 -14.35 -13.19 -3.74
C GLN A 32 -14.96 -13.66 -5.07
N GLU A 33 -15.36 -12.74 -5.95
CA GLU A 33 -15.87 -13.07 -7.29
C GLU A 33 -14.85 -13.90 -8.09
N LEU A 34 -13.60 -13.43 -8.18
CA LEU A 34 -12.53 -14.14 -8.88
C LEU A 34 -12.23 -15.50 -8.25
N THR A 35 -12.23 -15.59 -6.92
CA THR A 35 -12.00 -16.86 -6.21
C THR A 35 -13.11 -17.87 -6.49
N ASN A 36 -14.38 -17.42 -6.49
CA ASN A 36 -15.53 -18.27 -6.79
C ASN A 36 -15.53 -18.71 -8.25
N ALA A 37 -15.25 -17.79 -9.19
CA ALA A 37 -15.11 -18.11 -10.61
C ALA A 37 -13.99 -19.13 -10.83
N TRP A 38 -12.88 -18.97 -10.10
CA TRP A 38 -11.76 -19.88 -10.16
C TRP A 38 -12.18 -21.30 -9.72
N GLN A 39 -12.84 -21.41 -8.57
CA GLN A 39 -13.31 -22.68 -8.01
C GLN A 39 -14.37 -23.37 -8.88
N ALA A 40 -15.27 -22.60 -9.50
CA ALA A 40 -16.34 -23.12 -10.35
C ALA A 40 -15.88 -23.51 -11.76
N SER A 41 -14.72 -23.04 -12.20
CA SER A 41 -14.21 -23.31 -13.56
C SER A 41 -13.89 -24.81 -13.77
N PRO A 42 -14.22 -25.40 -14.94
CA PRO A 42 -13.93 -26.81 -15.21
C PRO A 42 -12.42 -27.09 -15.22
N ALA A 43 -11.96 -28.19 -14.62
CA ALA A 43 -10.54 -28.56 -14.57
C ALA A 43 -9.85 -28.63 -15.95
N ARG A 44 -10.61 -28.95 -17.01
CA ARG A 44 -10.13 -28.99 -18.40
C ARG A 44 -9.85 -27.62 -19.01
N ASP A 45 -10.40 -26.54 -18.46
CA ASP A 45 -10.30 -25.18 -19.00
C ASP A 45 -9.01 -24.47 -18.55
N VAL A 46 -7.85 -25.13 -18.69
CA VAL A 46 -6.57 -24.68 -18.11
C VAL A 46 -6.24 -23.22 -18.42
N GLU A 47 -6.58 -22.74 -19.61
CA GLU A 47 -6.34 -21.35 -20.01
C GLU A 47 -7.25 -20.35 -19.28
N GLY A 48 -8.56 -20.60 -19.19
CA GLY A 48 -9.49 -19.75 -18.44
C GLY A 48 -9.16 -19.74 -16.95
N ARG A 49 -8.86 -20.94 -16.44
CA ARG A 49 -8.33 -21.23 -15.10
C ARG A 49 -7.13 -20.32 -14.75
N GLU A 50 -6.12 -20.24 -15.63
CA GLU A 50 -4.92 -19.42 -15.43
C GLU A 50 -5.17 -17.92 -15.54
N LYS A 51 -6.01 -17.48 -16.48
CA LYS A 51 -6.38 -16.05 -16.63
C LYS A 51 -7.02 -15.49 -15.36
N ILE A 52 -7.93 -16.24 -14.73
CA ILE A 52 -8.57 -15.83 -13.47
C ILE A 52 -7.51 -15.72 -12.36
N PHE A 53 -6.60 -16.69 -12.26
CA PHE A 53 -5.53 -16.67 -11.27
C PHE A 53 -4.61 -15.46 -11.44
N LEU A 54 -4.15 -15.16 -12.66
CA LEU A 54 -3.31 -13.99 -12.92
C LEU A 54 -4.03 -12.67 -12.58
N THR A 55 -5.34 -12.60 -12.82
CA THR A 55 -6.17 -11.45 -12.44
C THR A 55 -6.25 -11.29 -10.92
N LEU A 56 -6.43 -12.39 -10.17
CA LEU A 56 -6.39 -12.40 -8.70
C LEU A 56 -5.01 -11.97 -8.16
N GLN A 57 -3.92 -12.41 -8.80
CA GLN A 57 -2.57 -12.00 -8.45
C GLN A 57 -2.36 -10.50 -8.69
N LEU A 58 -2.86 -9.95 -9.80
CA LEU A 58 -2.79 -8.52 -10.08
C LEU A 58 -3.53 -7.70 -9.01
N LEU A 59 -4.75 -8.13 -8.63
CA LEU A 59 -5.50 -7.49 -7.56
C LEU A 59 -4.70 -7.51 -6.24
N THR A 60 -4.10 -8.64 -5.90
CA THR A 60 -3.26 -8.74 -4.69
C THR A 60 -2.04 -7.81 -4.75
N LYS A 61 -1.39 -7.70 -5.92
CA LYS A 61 -0.26 -6.78 -6.15
C LYS A 61 -0.66 -5.31 -5.99
N LEU A 62 -1.88 -4.93 -6.39
CA LEU A 62 -2.39 -3.57 -6.20
C LEU A 62 -2.42 -3.19 -4.71
N LYS A 63 -3.00 -4.04 -3.86
CA LYS A 63 -3.05 -3.79 -2.41
C LYS A 63 -1.65 -3.81 -1.78
N ALA A 64 -0.76 -4.70 -2.25
CA ALA A 64 0.63 -4.72 -1.81
C ALA A 64 1.38 -3.42 -2.17
N ALA A 65 1.17 -2.86 -3.35
CA ALA A 65 1.78 -1.59 -3.76
C ALA A 65 1.33 -0.43 -2.87
N LEU A 66 0.03 -0.34 -2.55
CA LEU A 66 -0.49 0.66 -1.61
C LEU A 66 0.10 0.47 -0.21
N THR A 67 0.18 -0.79 0.27
CA THR A 67 0.75 -1.10 1.58
C THR A 67 2.21 -0.68 1.66
N SER A 68 3.00 -0.98 0.63
CA SER A 68 4.41 -0.57 0.56
C SER A 68 4.58 0.95 0.51
N SER A 69 3.69 1.67 -0.19
CA SER A 69 3.68 3.14 -0.20
C SER A 69 3.39 3.71 1.19
N LEU A 70 2.42 3.14 1.91
CA LEU A 70 2.10 3.50 3.29
C LEU A 70 3.30 3.29 4.22
N GLU A 71 3.92 2.11 4.19
CA GLU A 71 5.10 1.79 5.01
C GLU A 71 6.27 2.74 4.71
N THR A 72 6.49 3.04 3.42
CA THR A 72 7.51 4.01 3.00
C THR A 72 7.26 5.41 3.56
N GLY A 73 6.01 5.88 3.54
CA GLY A 73 5.64 7.16 4.13
C GLY A 73 5.74 7.20 5.65
N GLN A 74 5.42 6.10 6.33
CA GLN A 74 5.61 5.99 7.79
C GLN A 74 7.09 6.11 8.18
N LEU A 75 7.98 5.43 7.44
CA LEU A 75 9.42 5.55 7.64
C LEU A 75 9.92 6.96 7.36
N ALA A 76 9.41 7.61 6.31
CA ALA A 76 9.74 8.99 5.99
C ALA A 76 9.30 9.98 7.09
N GLU A 77 8.14 9.75 7.72
CA GLU A 77 7.69 10.58 8.84
C GLU A 77 8.58 10.41 10.09
N VAL A 78 9.01 9.17 10.38
CA VAL A 78 9.97 8.91 11.47
C VAL A 78 11.30 9.63 11.22
N GLU A 79 11.81 9.57 9.99
CA GLU A 79 13.03 10.29 9.59
C GLU A 79 12.86 11.81 9.75
N ARG A 80 11.71 12.37 9.36
CA ARG A 80 11.40 13.80 9.52
C ARG A 80 11.46 14.23 11.00
N ILE A 81 10.82 13.45 11.89
CA ILE A 81 10.83 13.71 13.33
C ILE A 81 12.24 13.66 13.89
N TYR A 82 13.03 12.66 13.47
CA TYR A 82 14.42 12.52 13.89
C TYR A 82 15.26 13.75 13.49
N GLN A 83 15.17 14.20 12.23
CA GLN A 83 15.87 15.39 11.74
C GLN A 83 15.49 16.65 12.52
N GLN A 84 14.20 16.83 12.85
CA GLN A 84 13.74 17.95 13.68
C GLN A 84 14.33 17.89 15.10
N SER A 85 14.38 16.70 15.69
CA SER A 85 14.96 16.52 17.04
C SER A 85 16.46 16.86 17.08
N LEU A 86 17.20 16.49 16.05
CA LEU A 86 18.63 16.82 15.94
C LEU A 86 18.83 18.33 15.82
N PHE A 87 18.01 18.98 14.99
CA PHE A 87 18.07 20.43 14.81
C PHE A 87 17.77 21.19 16.11
N GLU A 88 16.73 20.81 16.85
CA GLU A 88 16.41 21.45 18.13
C GLU A 88 17.51 21.23 19.17
N ARG A 89 18.09 20.01 19.26
CA ARG A 89 19.24 19.75 20.14
C ARG A 89 20.45 20.63 19.79
N ALA A 90 20.76 20.77 18.50
CA ALA A 90 21.85 21.63 18.05
C ALA A 90 21.59 23.10 18.41
N LYS A 91 20.36 23.57 18.21
CA LYS A 91 19.95 24.94 18.54
C LYS A 91 19.97 25.21 20.04
N GLU A 92 19.59 24.25 20.88
CA GLU A 92 19.73 24.33 22.34
C GLU A 92 21.21 24.42 22.75
N SER A 93 22.08 23.59 22.17
CA SER A 93 23.52 23.61 22.48
C SER A 93 24.24 24.91 22.08
N LEU A 94 23.69 25.66 21.11
CA LEU A 94 24.21 26.95 20.66
C LEU A 94 23.62 28.14 21.43
N ARG A 95 22.56 27.92 22.23
CA ARG A 95 21.90 28.95 23.05
C ARG A 95 22.36 28.92 24.53
N LEU A 96 23.07 27.87 24.94
CA LEU A 96 23.85 27.80 26.18
C LEU A 96 25.25 28.39 25.96
#